data_AF-A0A849DC18-F1
#
_entry.id   AF-A0A849DC18-F1
#
_cell.length_a   1.000
_cell.length_b   1.000
_cell.length_c   1.000
_cell.angle_alpha   90.00
_cell.angle_beta   90.00
_cell.angle_gamma   90.00
#
_symmetry.space_group_name_H-M   'P 1'
#
loop_
_entity.id
_entity.type
_entity.pdbx_description
1 polymer ?
#
loop_
_entity_poly.entity_id
_entity_poly.type
_entity_poly.pdbx_seq_one_letter_code
_entity_poly.pdbx_strand_id
1 'polypeptide(L)'
;MSFKPFLAYSASAGSGKTFALSVRYISLLIMGESPGSILAATFTNKAAAEMRQRVVDSLRGLADKSNEAFTDAICVETGLTRDALLAKQPEVLVRFLSRSAYIVTLDSFFSSILRSASLEIGLEPDFVTKEQGEDELEKHFL
;
A
#
# COMPACT_ATOMS: atom_id res chain seq x y z
N MET A 1 -20.76 -9.89 -0.44
CA MET A 1 -19.47 -9.17 -0.27
C MET A 1 -19.77 -7.77 0.24
N SER A 2 -19.08 -7.32 1.29
CA SER A 2 -19.21 -5.95 1.86
C SER A 2 -18.18 -4.97 1.27
N PHE A 3 -17.33 -5.43 0.35
CA PHE A 3 -16.24 -4.64 -0.19
C PHE A 3 -16.75 -3.43 -0.98
N LYS A 4 -16.54 -2.23 -0.42
CA LYS A 4 -16.94 -0.96 -1.05
C LYS A 4 -15.89 -0.54 -2.08
N PRO A 5 -16.23 -0.31 -3.37
CA PRO A 5 -15.23 0.08 -4.38
C PRO A 5 -14.54 1.41 -4.07
N PHE A 6 -15.32 2.43 -3.74
CA PHE A 6 -14.82 3.76 -3.39
C PHE A 6 -15.02 4.00 -1.89
N LEU A 7 -13.91 4.16 -1.17
CA LEU A 7 -13.94 4.32 0.28
C LEU A 7 -12.99 5.44 0.69
N ALA A 8 -13.54 6.47 1.31
CA ALA A 8 -12.77 7.55 1.92
C ALA A 8 -12.85 7.43 3.44
N TYR A 9 -11.70 7.42 4.10
CA TYR A 9 -11.62 7.47 5.56
C TYR A 9 -11.26 8.89 5.99
N SER A 10 -12.24 9.61 6.54
CA SER A 10 -11.96 10.83 7.29
C SER A 10 -11.51 10.45 8.69
N ALA A 11 -10.36 10.94 9.12
CA ALA A 11 -9.81 10.51 10.40
C ALA A 11 -8.81 11.52 10.96
N SER A 12 -8.98 11.89 12.22
CA SER A 12 -8.03 12.72 13.00
C SER A 12 -6.73 11.96 13.33
N ALA A 13 -5.74 12.61 13.94
CA ALA A 13 -4.57 11.89 14.47
C ALA A 13 -5.02 10.77 15.44
N GLY A 14 -4.35 9.61 15.42
CA GLY A 14 -4.64 8.48 16.34
C GLY A 14 -5.90 7.65 16.04
N SER A 15 -6.69 7.99 15.03
CA SER A 15 -7.99 7.33 14.73
C SER A 15 -7.91 6.01 13.93
N GLY A 16 -6.72 5.41 13.79
CA GLY A 16 -6.59 4.09 13.14
C GLY A 16 -6.59 4.06 11.60
N LYS A 17 -6.36 5.20 10.91
CA LYS A 17 -6.23 5.22 9.42
C LYS A 17 -5.30 4.15 8.89
N THR A 18 -4.14 4.04 9.51
CA THR A 18 -3.10 3.15 9.04
C THR A 18 -3.44 1.68 9.34
N PHE A 19 -4.27 1.41 10.35
CA PHE A 19 -4.88 0.09 10.56
C PHE A 19 -5.87 -0.22 9.44
N ALA A 20 -6.82 0.69 9.17
CA ALA A 20 -7.84 0.52 8.14
C ALA A 20 -7.24 0.30 6.73
N LEU A 21 -6.22 1.09 6.36
CA LEU A 21 -5.51 0.91 5.09
C LEU A 21 -4.82 -0.45 4.98
N SER A 22 -4.26 -0.96 6.07
CA SER A 22 -3.57 -2.26 6.08
C SER A 22 -4.57 -3.42 5.98
N VAL A 23 -5.69 -3.32 6.72
CA VAL A 23 -6.81 -4.26 6.61
C VAL A 23 -7.27 -4.31 5.15
N ARG A 24 -7.54 -3.16 4.55
CA ARG A 24 -8.04 -3.08 3.17
C ARG A 24 -7.06 -3.63 2.14
N TYR A 25 -5.76 -3.32 2.28
CA TYR A 25 -4.72 -3.86 1.40
C TYR A 25 -4.65 -5.39 1.49
N ILE A 26 -4.67 -5.94 2.71
CA ILE A 26 -4.64 -7.40 2.92
C ILE A 26 -5.94 -8.05 2.45
N SER A 27 -7.11 -7.42 2.64
CA SER A 27 -8.38 -7.91 2.10
C SER A 27 -8.29 -8.13 0.58
N LEU A 28 -7.73 -7.17 -0.17
CA LEU A 28 -7.53 -7.30 -1.62
C LEU A 28 -6.62 -8.49 -1.96
N LEU A 29 -5.51 -8.66 -1.24
CA LEU A 29 -4.64 -9.83 -1.41
C LEU A 29 -5.40 -11.14 -1.13
N ILE A 30 -6.15 -11.23 -0.03
CA ILE A 30 -6.93 -12.42 0.33
C ILE A 30 -7.99 -12.75 -0.74
N MET A 31 -8.55 -11.71 -1.37
CA MET A 31 -9.49 -11.83 -2.49
C MET A 31 -8.83 -12.30 -3.81
N GLY A 32 -7.50 -12.42 -3.85
CA GLY A 32 -6.76 -13.00 -4.97
C GLY A 32 -5.93 -12.00 -5.76
N GLU A 33 -5.96 -10.71 -5.41
CA GLU A 33 -5.18 -9.69 -6.12
C GLU A 33 -3.67 -9.93 -5.97
N SER A 34 -2.95 -9.58 -7.03
CA SER A 34 -1.50 -9.59 -7.03
C SER A 34 -0.98 -8.36 -6.27
N PRO A 35 0.08 -8.46 -5.46
CA PRO A 35 0.70 -7.28 -4.85
C PRO A 35 1.10 -6.20 -5.88
N GLY A 36 1.41 -6.63 -7.10
CA GLY A 36 1.74 -5.76 -8.23
C GLY A 36 0.56 -5.03 -8.86
N SER A 37 -0.69 -5.49 -8.66
CA SER A 37 -1.90 -4.83 -9.16
C SER A 37 -2.48 -3.82 -8.16
N ILE A 38 -1.96 -3.76 -6.93
CA ILE A 38 -2.43 -2.87 -5.88
C ILE A 38 -1.42 -1.74 -5.65
N LEU A 39 -1.79 -0.51 -6.03
CA LEU A 39 -1.02 0.69 -5.72
C LEU A 39 -1.38 1.21 -4.32
N ALA A 40 -0.39 1.27 -3.44
CA ALA A 40 -0.44 2.01 -2.20
C ALA A 40 0.61 3.14 -2.24
N ALA A 41 0.14 4.38 -2.31
CA ALA A 41 1.00 5.56 -2.39
C ALA A 41 0.94 6.39 -1.10
N THR A 42 2.07 7.00 -0.74
CA THR A 42 2.20 7.88 0.44
C THR A 42 3.19 9.02 0.18
N PHE A 43 3.33 9.95 1.11
CA PHE A 43 4.22 11.11 0.96
C PHE A 43 5.68 10.83 1.31
N THR A 44 5.97 9.82 2.12
CA THR A 44 7.34 9.59 2.62
C THR A 44 7.80 8.15 2.42
N ASN A 45 9.10 7.99 2.13
CA ASN A 45 9.73 6.67 2.02
C ASN A 45 9.58 5.86 3.31
N LYS A 46 9.66 6.54 4.46
CA LYS A 46 9.44 5.94 5.78
C LYS A 46 8.04 5.35 5.90
N ALA A 47 7.00 6.10 5.54
CA ALA A 47 5.62 5.59 5.60
C ALA A 47 5.41 4.41 4.62
N ALA A 48 6.04 4.43 3.44
CA ALA A 48 5.96 3.32 2.49
C ALA A 48 6.61 2.04 3.06
N ALA A 49 7.79 2.19 3.66
CA ALA A 49 8.51 1.09 4.32
C ALA A 49 7.72 0.53 5.51
N GLU A 50 7.18 1.40 6.37
CA GLU A 50 6.33 1.02 7.50
C GLU A 50 5.07 0.27 7.03
N MET A 51 4.43 0.73 5.95
CA MET A 51 3.27 0.05 5.38
C MET A 51 3.62 -1.34 4.85
N ARG A 52 4.73 -1.48 4.13
CA ARG A 52 5.21 -2.80 3.65
C ARG A 52 5.50 -3.74 4.81
N GLN A 53 6.24 -3.27 5.81
CA GLN A 53 6.58 -4.07 6.99
C GLN A 53 5.32 -4.54 7.72
N ARG A 54 4.36 -3.64 7.90
CA ARG A 54 3.08 -3.98 8.53
C ARG A 54 2.30 -5.04 7.75
N VAL A 55 2.26 -4.97 6.43
CA VAL A 55 1.58 -6.00 5.62
C VAL A 55 2.21 -7.38 5.87
N VAL A 56 3.55 -7.45 5.91
CA VAL A 56 4.26 -8.71 6.20
C VAL A 56 3.94 -9.22 7.61
N ASP A 57 4.04 -8.35 8.61
CA ASP A 57 3.86 -8.73 10.01
C ASP A 57 2.40 -9.14 10.30
N SER A 58 1.44 -8.39 9.77
CA SER A 58 0.02 -8.73 9.87
C SER A 58 -0.30 -10.04 9.16
N LEU A 59 0.25 -10.29 7.96
CA LEU A 59 0.06 -11.56 7.25
C LEU A 59 0.70 -12.74 7.99
N ARG A 60 1.83 -12.56 8.68
CA ARG A 60 2.45 -13.62 9.49
C ARG A 60 1.63 -13.93 10.74
N GLY A 61 1.09 -12.89 11.38
CA GLY A 61 0.41 -13.01 12.66
C GLY A 61 -1.11 -13.14 12.59
N LEU A 62 -1.73 -13.47 11.45
CA LEU A 62 -3.22 -13.56 11.36
C LEU A 62 -3.84 -14.57 12.34
N ALA A 63 -3.10 -15.62 12.69
CA ALA A 63 -3.51 -16.63 13.66
C ALA A 63 -3.23 -16.22 15.12
N ASP A 64 -2.45 -15.16 15.36
CA ASP A 64 -2.06 -14.74 16.70
C ASP A 64 -3.23 -14.06 17.41
N LYS A 65 -3.42 -14.39 18.70
CA LYS A 65 -4.46 -13.76 19.52
C LYS A 65 -4.33 -12.23 19.59
N SER A 66 -3.11 -11.71 19.52
CA SER A 66 -2.84 -10.26 19.51
C SER A 66 -3.38 -9.55 18.26
N ASN A 67 -3.64 -10.27 17.17
CA ASN A 67 -4.15 -9.73 15.91
C ASN A 67 -5.63 -10.06 15.67
N GLU A 68 -6.34 -10.59 16.66
CA GLU A 68 -7.76 -10.97 16.57
C GLU A 68 -8.63 -9.88 15.93
N ALA A 69 -8.54 -8.64 16.43
CA ALA A 69 -9.31 -7.52 15.90
C ALA A 69 -8.95 -7.18 14.43
N PHE A 70 -7.70 -7.39 14.03
CA PHE A 70 -7.24 -7.18 12.66
C PHE A 70 -7.79 -8.26 11.73
N THR A 71 -7.67 -9.52 12.15
CA THR A 71 -8.21 -10.69 11.45
C THR A 71 -9.71 -10.58 11.26
N ASP A 72 -10.45 -10.17 12.30
CA ASP A 72 -11.90 -9.98 12.24
C ASP A 72 -12.29 -8.86 11.26
N ALA A 73 -11.53 -7.77 11.23
CA ALA A 73 -11.77 -6.69 10.28
C ALA A 73 -11.60 -7.16 8.81
N ILE A 74 -10.62 -8.02 8.53
CA ILE A 74 -10.47 -8.61 7.19
C ILE A 74 -11.62 -9.57 6.87
N CYS A 75 -12.05 -10.39 7.84
CA CYS A 75 -13.22 -11.26 7.67
C CYS A 75 -14.48 -10.45 7.30
N VAL A 76 -14.69 -9.31 7.97
CA VAL A 76 -15.81 -8.38 7.67
C VAL A 76 -15.70 -7.80 6.26
N GLU A 77 -14.51 -7.31 5.86
CA GLU A 77 -14.31 -6.73 4.51
C GLU A 77 -14.49 -7.76 3.39
N THR A 78 -13.89 -8.94 3.56
CA THR A 78 -13.87 -10.01 2.54
C THR A 78 -15.16 -10.86 2.55
N GLY A 79 -15.87 -10.91 3.68
CA GLY A 79 -16.99 -11.81 3.91
C GLY A 79 -16.59 -13.27 4.14
N LEU A 80 -15.30 -13.55 4.38
CA LEU A 80 -14.79 -14.90 4.65
C LEU A 80 -14.92 -15.25 6.14
N THR A 81 -15.04 -16.54 6.42
CA THR A 81 -14.86 -17.06 7.79
C THR A 81 -13.38 -17.01 8.17
N ARG A 82 -13.10 -16.98 9.47
CA ARG A 82 -11.72 -17.01 9.99
C ARG A 82 -10.94 -18.23 9.46
N ASP A 83 -11.56 -19.40 9.43
CA ASP A 83 -10.92 -20.63 8.92
C ASP A 83 -10.57 -20.52 7.44
N ALA A 84 -11.47 -19.97 6.61
CA ALA A 84 -11.21 -19.77 5.18
C ALA A 84 -10.11 -18.74 4.92
N LEU A 85 -10.06 -17.68 5.73
CA LEU A 85 -9.01 -16.67 5.68
C LEU A 85 -7.64 -17.25 6.06
N LEU A 86 -7.56 -18.00 7.18
CA LEU A 86 -6.33 -18.65 7.63
C LEU A 86 -5.87 -19.74 6.65
N ALA A 87 -6.78 -20.45 5.99
CA ALA A 87 -6.42 -21.42 4.94
C ALA A 87 -5.74 -20.76 3.73
N LYS A 88 -6.10 -19.51 3.40
CA LYS A 88 -5.50 -18.73 2.30
C LYS A 88 -4.18 -18.05 2.70
N GLN A 89 -3.97 -17.79 3.99
CA GLN A 89 -2.84 -17.02 4.51
C GLN A 89 -1.47 -17.48 3.97
N PRO A 90 -1.10 -18.79 3.95
CA PRO A 90 0.23 -19.20 3.52
C PRO A 90 0.51 -18.87 2.05
N GLU A 91 -0.47 -19.10 1.17
CA GLU A 91 -0.37 -18.80 -0.26
C GLU A 91 -0.26 -17.29 -0.50
N VAL A 92 -1.06 -16.49 0.19
CA VAL A 92 -1.03 -15.03 0.10
C VAL A 92 0.29 -14.46 0.61
N LEU A 93 0.83 -14.97 1.73
CA LEU A 93 2.11 -14.54 2.26
C LEU A 93 3.25 -14.84 1.27
N VAL A 94 3.29 -16.05 0.71
CA VAL A 94 4.29 -16.41 -0.31
C VAL A 94 4.15 -15.52 -1.55
N ARG A 95 2.93 -15.28 -2.02
CA ARG A 95 2.67 -14.41 -3.17
C ARG A 95 3.11 -12.97 -2.92
N PHE A 96 2.90 -12.46 -1.71
CA PHE A 96 3.35 -11.12 -1.32
C PHE A 96 4.87 -10.99 -1.25
N LEU A 97 5.56 -11.99 -0.68
CA LEU A 97 7.02 -11.96 -0.54
C LEU A 97 7.77 -12.22 -1.85
N SER A 98 7.16 -12.92 -2.79
CA SER A 98 7.79 -13.30 -4.07
C SER A 98 7.55 -12.31 -5.21
N ARG A 99 6.68 -11.31 -5.02
CA ARG A 99 6.34 -10.32 -6.06
C ARG A 99 6.64 -8.90 -5.60
N SER A 100 6.99 -8.05 -6.56
CA SER A 100 7.12 -6.62 -6.31
C SER A 100 5.76 -6.02 -5.92
N ALA A 101 5.65 -5.53 -4.69
CA ALA A 101 4.48 -4.78 -4.21
C ALA A 101 4.64 -3.29 -4.51
N TYR A 102 3.63 -2.67 -5.14
CA TYR A 102 3.60 -1.22 -5.43
C TYR A 102 3.20 -0.41 -4.19
N ILE A 103 4.03 -0.48 -3.15
CA ILE A 103 3.93 0.35 -1.95
C ILE A 103 5.06 1.37 -2.04
N VAL A 104 4.74 2.59 -2.48
CA VAL A 104 5.72 3.60 -2.94
C VAL A 104 5.35 5.01 -2.50
N THR A 105 6.24 5.98 -2.71
CA THR A 105 5.87 7.40 -2.59
C THR A 105 5.12 7.89 -3.82
N LEU A 106 4.37 8.98 -3.68
CA LEU A 106 3.76 9.68 -4.80
C LEU A 106 4.80 10.06 -5.86
N ASP A 107 5.94 10.62 -5.46
CA ASP A 107 7.02 11.00 -6.39
C ASP A 107 7.57 9.80 -7.15
N SER A 108 7.77 8.67 -6.46
CA SER A 108 8.25 7.43 -7.10
C SER A 108 7.21 6.90 -8.10
N PHE A 109 5.93 6.99 -7.76
CA PHE A 109 4.85 6.59 -8.65
C PHE A 109 4.80 7.48 -9.90
N PHE A 110 4.75 8.80 -9.75
CA PHE A 110 4.75 9.73 -10.88
C PHE A 110 6.02 9.60 -11.74
N SER A 111 7.18 9.43 -11.11
CA SER A 111 8.43 9.19 -11.83
C SER A 111 8.38 7.89 -12.66
N SER A 112 7.70 6.85 -12.16
CA SER A 112 7.52 5.61 -12.92
C SER A 112 6.61 5.79 -14.14
N ILE A 113 5.56 6.62 -14.01
CA ILE A 113 4.70 7.02 -15.14
C ILE A 113 5.52 7.80 -16.17
N LEU A 114 6.25 8.83 -15.74
CA LEU A 114 7.06 9.66 -16.63
C LEU A 114 8.12 8.83 -17.38
N ARG A 115 8.76 7.88 -16.69
CA ARG A 115 9.69 6.95 -17.35
C ARG A 115 9.01 6.08 -18.39
N SER A 116 7.80 5.58 -18.09
CA SER A 116 7.05 4.74 -19.03
C SER A 116 6.62 5.47 -20.31
N ALA A 117 6.40 6.79 -20.22
CA ALA A 117 6.02 7.65 -21.34
C ALA A 117 7.17 8.52 -21.86
N SER A 118 8.40 8.30 -21.39
CA SER A 118 9.56 9.21 -21.57
C SER A 118 9.80 9.62 -23.03
N LEU A 119 9.71 8.65 -23.95
CA LEU A 119 9.88 8.89 -25.39
C LEU A 119 8.78 9.79 -25.99
N GLU A 120 7.54 9.70 -25.51
CA GLU A 120 6.42 10.49 -26.02
C GLU A 120 6.48 11.96 -25.55
N ILE A 121 7.01 12.17 -24.35
CA ILE A 121 7.12 13.49 -23.71
C ILE A 121 8.48 14.17 -23.96
N GLY A 122 9.39 13.53 -24.72
CA GLY A 122 10.71 14.07 -25.04
C GLY A 122 11.66 14.11 -23.85
N LEU A 123 11.49 13.23 -22.86
CA LEU A 123 12.41 13.06 -21.74
C LEU A 123 13.35 11.88 -21.97
N GLU A 124 14.59 12.00 -21.53
CA GLU A 124 15.51 10.86 -21.48
C GLU A 124 15.05 9.87 -20.39
N PRO A 125 15.00 8.54 -20.66
CA PRO A 125 14.50 7.55 -19.70
C PRO A 125 15.28 7.48 -18.38
N ASP A 126 16.54 7.89 -18.39
CA ASP A 126 17.47 7.92 -17.25
C ASP A 126 17.48 9.28 -16.52
N PHE A 127 16.46 10.12 -16.73
CA PHE A 127 16.34 11.38 -16.00
C PHE A 127 16.44 11.18 -14.48
N VAL A 128 17.10 12.13 -13.83
CA VAL A 128 17.29 12.15 -12.38
C VAL A 128 16.49 13.29 -11.77
N THR A 129 15.73 12.99 -10.72
CA THR A 129 15.04 14.01 -9.93
C THR A 129 16.08 14.79 -9.13
N LYS A 130 16.13 16.11 -9.29
CA LYS A 130 16.97 17.00 -8.48
C LYS A 130 16.15 17.56 -7.33
N GLU A 131 16.73 17.58 -6.14
CA GLU A 131 16.20 18.37 -5.02
C GLU A 131 16.54 19.85 -5.28
N GLN A 132 15.54 20.73 -5.20
CA GLN A 132 15.77 22.17 -5.21
C GLN A 132 16.05 22.63 -3.78
N GLY A 133 17.08 23.47 -3.59
CA GLY A 133 17.32 24.14 -2.32
C GLY A 133 16.21 25.14 -1.99
N GLU A 134 15.97 25.38 -0.71
CA GLU A 134 14.94 26.32 -0.23
C GLU A 134 15.07 27.72 -0.88
N ASP A 135 16.30 28.22 -1.03
CA ASP A 135 16.62 29.51 -1.65
C ASP A 135 16.08 29.68 -3.09
N GLU A 136 15.94 28.60 -3.86
CA GLU A 136 15.44 28.63 -5.24
C GLU A 136 13.90 28.53 -5.30
N LEU A 137 13.30 27.85 -4.31
CA LEU A 137 11.85 27.72 -4.16
C LEU A 137 11.25 29.05 -3.72
N GLU A 138 11.89 29.75 -2.78
CA GLU A 138 11.43 31.06 -2.30
C GLU A 138 11.34 32.08 -3.44
N LYS A 139 12.31 32.09 -4.37
CA LYS A 139 12.29 33.03 -5.53
C LYS A 139 11.12 32.85 -6.49
N HIS A 140 10.50 31.67 -6.52
CA HIS A 140 9.45 31.33 -7.49
C HIS A 140 8.05 31.29 -6.87
N PHE A 141 7.95 31.04 -5.56
CA PHE A 141 6.67 30.83 -4.87
C PHE A 141 6.36 31.87 -3.78
N LEU A 142 7.31 32.78 -3.46
CA LEU A 142 7.13 33.96 -2.62
C LEU A 142 7.45 35.23 -3.42
#